data_AF-A0A930ACR3-F1
#
_entry.id   AF-A0A930ACR3-F1
#
_cell.length_a   1.000
_cell.length_b   1.000
_cell.length_c   1.000
_cell.angle_alpha   90.00
_cell.angle_beta   90.00
_cell.angle_gamma   90.00
#
_symmetry.space_group_name_H-M   'P 1'
#
loop_
_entity.id
_entity.type
_entity.pdbx_description
1 polymer ?
#
loop_
_entity_poly.entity_id
_entity_poly.type
_entity_poly.pdbx_seq_one_letter_code
_entity_poly.pdbx_strand_id
1 'polypeptide(L)'
;MVLNENNGIPVQSMYQLGFITKEQYMSAKNQLANKQDGEDFTLSYEDMLQRTFYLVPSSENYVKNENGSYSQIKNPEYDTDGLMNKSIPLKVTGIIRPKEDAKNATINTVVAYTNLLTTRVIDRANESAIVQAQKNTPEINVLNGVRFSAATDDEKIQDTKTYLLNLSDEEKANMYQLILYYDGKSQNQEINEDTNSFDMNALSKLSMNPQSGISGILENYLNDSPNTTTLLAIYNDYIGGKSLEKNLASFGAVSYESPSSISIYADSFENKDAIGKEIEKYNNTVGEDSKISYTDYVALMTSSLTTIINGISYVLIAFVAVSLFVSSIMIGIITYISVMERTKEIGILRALGASKKNISQLFNAETFIIGIFSGIIGIGITLLLLIPINNVIQTVSKIEDLSAVLPLESAGVLILISIIITVIGGLIPSRSAAKKDPVEALRTE
;
A
#
# COMPACT_ATOMS: atom_id res chain seq x y z
N MET A 1 25.02 -0.79 9.11
CA MET A 1 25.05 -0.36 7.70
C MET A 1 24.59 -1.48 6.80
N VAL A 2 24.08 -1.16 5.63
CA VAL A 2 23.49 -2.11 4.67
C VAL A 2 24.28 -2.01 3.37
N LEU A 3 24.82 -3.13 2.92
CA LEU A 3 25.55 -3.22 1.65
C LEU A 3 24.61 -3.68 0.53
N ASN A 4 24.92 -3.28 -0.69
CA ASN A 4 24.31 -3.85 -1.89
C ASN A 4 24.88 -5.24 -2.21
N GLU A 5 24.37 -5.86 -3.28
CA GLU A 5 24.80 -7.19 -3.76
C GLU A 5 26.30 -7.26 -4.08
N ASN A 6 26.90 -6.13 -4.46
CA ASN A 6 28.32 -6.00 -4.82
C ASN A 6 29.22 -5.61 -3.63
N ASN A 7 28.75 -5.77 -2.38
CA ASN A 7 29.47 -5.35 -1.16
C ASN A 7 29.78 -3.84 -1.08
N GLY A 8 29.07 -3.02 -1.86
CA GLY A 8 29.27 -1.58 -1.92
C GLY A 8 28.12 -0.79 -1.30
N ILE A 9 28.37 0.51 -1.12
CA ILE A 9 27.33 1.50 -0.83
C ILE A 9 27.42 2.63 -1.88
N PRO A 10 26.31 3.29 -2.24
CA PRO A 10 26.34 4.39 -3.19
C PRO A 10 27.34 5.49 -2.79
N VAL A 11 28.09 6.02 -3.76
CA VAL A 11 29.09 7.08 -3.55
C VAL A 11 28.48 8.32 -2.87
N GLN A 12 27.24 8.67 -3.21
CA GLN A 12 26.51 9.74 -2.54
C GLN A 12 26.33 9.46 -1.04
N SER A 13 26.03 8.21 -0.67
CA SER A 13 25.89 7.82 0.73
C SER A 13 27.24 7.79 1.45
N MET A 14 28.33 7.42 0.77
CA MET A 14 29.68 7.55 1.34
C MET A 14 29.99 9.00 1.69
N TYR A 15 29.64 9.95 0.81
CA TYR A 15 29.82 11.37 1.06
C TYR A 15 28.94 11.88 2.20
N GLN A 16 27.65 11.54 2.21
CA GLN A 16 26.72 11.94 3.27
C GLN A 16 27.11 11.41 4.65
N LEU A 17 27.72 10.21 4.71
CA LEU A 17 28.23 9.61 5.93
C LEU A 17 29.65 10.11 6.29
N GLY A 18 30.25 10.95 5.44
CA GLY A 18 31.57 11.55 5.67
C GLY A 18 32.75 10.59 5.47
N PHE A 19 32.57 9.48 4.74
CA PHE A 19 33.65 8.55 4.40
C PHE A 19 34.54 9.07 3.27
N ILE A 20 34.01 9.94 2.40
CA ILE A 20 34.75 10.59 1.32
C ILE A 20 34.57 12.11 1.39
N THR A 21 35.53 12.85 0.82
CA THR A 21 35.49 14.32 0.80
C THR A 21 34.54 14.84 -0.29
N LYS A 22 34.20 16.14 -0.19
CA LYS A 22 33.42 16.84 -1.22
C LYS A 22 34.12 16.80 -2.59
N GLU A 23 35.44 16.95 -2.61
CA GLU A 23 36.25 16.92 -3.83
C GLU A 23 36.18 15.54 -4.51
N GLN A 24 36.35 14.46 -3.72
CA GLN A 24 36.22 13.08 -4.19
C GLN A 24 34.83 12.79 -4.75
N TYR A 25 33.78 13.24 -4.04
CA TYR A 25 32.40 13.09 -4.50
C TYR A 25 32.14 13.84 -5.82
N MET A 26 32.61 15.09 -5.93
CA MET A 26 32.44 15.90 -7.14
C MET A 26 33.23 15.33 -8.33
N SER A 27 34.43 14.79 -8.08
CA SER A 27 35.22 14.08 -9.09
C SER A 27 34.47 12.87 -9.64
N ALA A 28 34.01 11.97 -8.76
CA ALA A 28 33.25 10.79 -9.14
C ALA A 28 31.96 11.13 -9.91
N LYS A 29 31.24 12.17 -9.47
CA LYS A 29 30.04 12.66 -10.16
C LYS A 29 30.34 13.16 -11.58
N ASN A 30 31.44 13.88 -11.77
CA ASN A 30 31.85 14.38 -13.08
C ASN A 30 32.28 13.26 -14.03
N GLN A 31 33.00 12.25 -13.53
CA GLN A 31 33.38 11.06 -14.31
C GLN A 31 32.15 10.30 -14.80
N LEU A 32 31.17 10.06 -13.92
CA LEU A 32 29.87 9.46 -14.24
C LEU A 32 29.12 10.26 -15.32
N ALA A 33 29.08 11.59 -15.20
CA ALA A 33 28.44 12.47 -16.20
C ALA A 33 29.10 12.35 -17.58
N ASN A 34 30.41 12.09 -17.62
CA ASN A 34 31.18 11.91 -18.84
C ASN A 34 31.23 10.46 -19.34
N LYS A 35 30.45 9.54 -18.76
CA LYS A 35 30.44 8.10 -19.06
C LYS A 35 31.82 7.44 -18.95
N GLN A 36 32.65 7.96 -18.04
CA GLN A 36 33.93 7.35 -17.68
C GLN A 36 33.71 6.44 -16.47
N ASP A 37 34.48 5.36 -16.38
CA ASP A 37 34.54 4.56 -15.16
C ASP A 37 35.04 5.44 -14.02
N GLY A 38 34.30 5.43 -12.92
CA GLY A 38 34.60 6.25 -11.74
C GLY A 38 35.75 5.68 -10.93
N GLU A 39 36.34 6.50 -10.05
CA GLU A 39 37.26 6.00 -9.02
C GLU A 39 36.53 5.08 -8.03
N ASP A 40 37.07 3.87 -7.82
CA ASP A 40 36.62 2.95 -6.79
C ASP A 40 37.12 3.40 -5.41
N PHE A 41 36.19 3.82 -4.55
CA PHE A 41 36.49 4.13 -3.15
C PHE A 41 36.47 2.85 -2.31
N THR A 42 37.63 2.44 -1.80
CA THR A 42 37.72 1.30 -0.87
C THR A 42 37.49 1.78 0.55
N LEU A 43 36.58 1.13 1.28
CA LEU A 43 36.30 1.39 2.68
C LEU A 43 36.43 0.10 3.48
N SER A 44 37.24 0.09 4.55
CA SER A 44 37.37 -1.10 5.38
C SER A 44 36.19 -1.22 6.34
N TYR A 45 35.79 -2.46 6.66
CA TYR A 45 34.76 -2.69 7.68
C TYR A 45 35.16 -2.17 9.06
N GLU A 46 36.45 -2.14 9.36
CA GLU A 46 36.96 -1.58 10.60
C GLU A 46 36.74 -0.06 10.65
N ASP A 47 37.05 0.67 9.57
CA ASP A 47 36.78 2.11 9.47
C ASP A 47 35.29 2.42 9.63
N MET A 48 34.43 1.59 9.05
CA MET A 48 32.98 1.69 9.17
C MET A 48 32.48 1.52 10.61
N LEU A 49 33.07 0.58 11.36
CA LEU A 49 32.69 0.26 12.74
C LEU A 49 33.27 1.24 13.77
N GLN A 50 34.47 1.78 13.51
CA GLN A 50 35.12 2.75 14.38
C GLN A 50 34.50 4.15 14.27
N ARG A 51 33.83 4.46 13.15
CA ARG A 51 33.19 5.76 12.95
C ARG A 51 32.07 6.00 13.97
N THR A 52 32.14 7.16 14.62
CA THR A 52 31.09 7.65 15.53
C THR A 52 30.24 8.68 14.79
N PHE A 53 28.93 8.52 14.87
CA PHE A 53 27.94 9.44 14.35
C PHE A 53 27.23 10.12 15.52
N TYR A 54 26.59 11.26 15.26
CA TYR A 54 25.84 11.99 16.28
C TYR A 54 24.45 12.27 15.76
N LEU A 55 23.44 11.80 16.48
CA LEU A 55 22.05 12.03 16.15
C LEU A 55 21.51 13.17 17.01
N VAL A 56 21.02 14.23 16.38
CA VAL A 56 20.31 15.31 17.05
C VAL A 56 18.82 15.10 16.85
N PRO A 57 18.04 14.75 17.89
CA PRO A 57 16.59 14.65 17.79
C PRO A 57 15.98 15.98 17.37
N SER A 58 14.89 15.95 16.58
CA SER A 58 14.23 17.17 16.09
C SER A 58 13.82 18.13 17.21
N SER A 59 13.45 17.63 18.39
CA SER A 59 13.09 18.42 19.56
C SER A 59 14.21 19.29 20.11
N GLU A 60 15.48 18.92 19.89
CA GLU A 60 16.64 19.65 20.40
C GLU A 60 16.97 20.88 19.55
N ASN A 61 16.36 21.01 18.36
CA ASN A 61 16.50 22.18 17.48
C ASN A 61 15.69 23.40 17.94
N TYR A 62 15.14 23.36 19.16
CA TYR A 62 14.32 24.42 19.71
C TYR A 62 14.86 24.91 21.04
N VAL A 63 14.88 26.23 21.22
CA VAL A 63 15.33 26.88 22.44
C VAL A 63 14.16 27.66 23.04
N LYS A 64 14.02 27.56 24.36
CA LYS A 64 13.01 28.31 25.11
C LYS A 64 13.49 29.75 25.30
N ASN A 65 12.67 30.70 24.90
CA ASN A 65 12.89 32.13 25.07
C ASN A 65 12.49 32.59 26.49
N GLU A 66 12.93 33.80 26.89
CA GLU A 66 12.61 34.37 28.20
C GLU A 66 11.10 34.58 28.42
N ASN A 67 10.36 34.90 27.36
CA ASN A 67 8.91 35.05 27.36
C ASN A 67 8.14 33.70 27.43
N GLY A 68 8.85 32.58 27.49
CA GLY A 68 8.28 31.24 27.57
C GLY A 68 7.92 30.57 26.24
N SER A 69 8.00 31.29 25.10
CA SER A 69 7.84 30.70 23.77
C SER A 69 9.09 29.93 23.34
N TYR A 70 9.01 29.19 22.23
CA TYR A 70 10.12 28.44 21.67
C TYR A 70 10.49 28.95 20.28
N SER A 71 11.80 29.12 20.05
CA SER A 71 12.34 29.48 18.75
C SER A 71 13.10 28.30 18.15
N GLN A 72 12.91 28.07 16.86
CA GLN A 72 13.72 27.10 16.12
C GLN A 72 15.10 27.69 15.84
N ILE A 73 16.14 26.88 16.04
CA ILE A 73 17.51 27.21 15.64
C ILE A 73 17.56 27.20 14.10
N LYS A 74 17.63 28.38 13.49
CA LYS A 74 17.54 28.55 12.02
C LYS A 74 18.74 27.97 11.27
N ASN A 75 19.94 28.03 11.87
CA ASN A 75 21.15 27.47 11.28
C ASN A 75 21.86 26.53 12.29
N PRO A 76 21.35 25.31 12.47
CA PRO A 76 21.89 24.32 13.41
C PRO A 76 23.38 24.03 13.19
N GLU A 77 23.81 24.11 11.93
CA GLU A 77 25.19 23.89 11.49
C GLU A 77 26.22 24.87 12.05
N TYR A 78 25.81 26.04 12.56
CA TYR A 78 26.68 27.01 13.24
C TYR A 78 26.57 26.98 14.77
N ASP A 79 25.62 26.21 15.33
CA ASP A 79 25.53 25.91 16.78
C ASP A 79 26.10 24.51 17.07
N THR A 80 27.35 24.30 16.64
CA THR A 80 28.00 23.00 16.76
C THR A 80 28.13 22.57 18.21
N ASP A 81 28.51 23.48 19.10
CA ASP A 81 28.80 23.14 20.49
C ASP A 81 27.52 22.93 21.32
N GLY A 82 26.46 23.71 21.06
CA GLY A 82 25.19 23.57 21.77
C GLY A 82 24.45 22.29 21.39
N LEU A 83 24.37 21.98 20.09
CA LEU A 83 23.66 20.81 19.60
C LEU A 83 24.46 19.51 19.77
N MET A 84 25.80 19.56 19.66
CA MET A 84 26.64 18.38 19.89
C MET A 84 26.48 17.85 21.32
N ASN A 85 26.39 18.73 22.33
CA ASN A 85 26.16 18.34 23.72
C ASN A 85 24.79 17.68 23.97
N LYS A 86 23.81 17.96 23.12
CA LYS A 86 22.45 17.38 23.18
C LYS A 86 22.26 16.17 22.26
N SER A 87 23.28 15.84 21.47
CA SER A 87 23.24 14.74 20.52
C SER A 87 23.37 13.37 21.20
N ILE A 88 22.88 12.35 20.53
CA ILE A 88 23.04 10.95 20.91
C ILE A 88 24.22 10.39 20.12
N PRO A 89 25.33 10.00 20.76
CA PRO A 89 26.43 9.36 20.07
C PRO A 89 26.00 7.97 19.59
N LEU A 90 26.18 7.72 18.30
CA LEU A 90 25.85 6.46 17.63
C LEU A 90 27.12 5.79 17.12
N LYS A 91 27.16 4.47 17.25
CA LYS A 91 28.17 3.62 16.63
C LYS A 91 27.51 2.63 15.71
N VAL A 92 28.23 2.25 14.66
CA VAL A 92 27.82 1.16 13.80
C VAL A 92 28.07 -0.15 14.54
N THR A 93 27.01 -0.90 14.81
CA THR A 93 27.09 -2.17 15.56
C THR A 93 27.14 -3.39 14.65
N GLY A 94 26.86 -3.21 13.37
CA GLY A 94 26.87 -4.30 12.40
C GLY A 94 26.74 -3.82 10.96
N ILE A 95 27.19 -4.69 10.06
CA ILE A 95 27.10 -4.53 8.62
C ILE A 95 26.30 -5.72 8.11
N ILE A 96 25.19 -5.45 7.41
CA ILE A 96 24.30 -6.46 6.86
C ILE A 96 24.26 -6.35 5.34
N ARG A 97 23.96 -7.48 4.69
CA ARG A 97 23.80 -7.57 3.24
C ARG A 97 22.63 -8.52 2.96
N PRO A 98 21.77 -8.22 1.98
CA PRO A 98 20.80 -9.20 1.48
C PRO A 98 21.53 -10.50 1.02
N LYS A 99 20.89 -11.66 1.23
CA LYS A 99 21.37 -12.90 0.59
C LYS A 99 20.97 -12.88 -0.89
N GLU A 100 21.78 -13.51 -1.74
CA GLU A 100 21.54 -13.57 -3.21
C GLU A 100 20.18 -14.20 -3.58
N ASP A 101 19.65 -15.07 -2.72
CA ASP A 101 18.39 -15.80 -2.90
C ASP A 101 17.23 -15.22 -2.07
N ALA A 102 17.40 -14.05 -1.45
CA ALA A 102 16.39 -13.47 -0.57
C ALA A 102 15.19 -12.93 -1.37
N LYS A 103 14.20 -13.81 -1.60
CA LYS A 103 13.00 -13.51 -2.42
C LYS A 103 12.20 -12.28 -1.98
N ASN A 104 12.31 -11.83 -0.72
CA ASN A 104 11.46 -10.78 -0.14
C ASN A 104 12.18 -9.74 0.73
N ALA A 105 13.53 -9.70 0.76
CA ALA A 105 14.26 -8.78 1.65
C ALA A 105 14.81 -7.57 0.88
N THR A 106 13.98 -6.58 0.61
CA THR A 106 14.42 -5.34 -0.02
C THR A 106 14.75 -4.29 1.04
N ILE A 107 16.00 -4.27 1.51
CA ILE A 107 16.49 -3.17 2.36
C ILE A 107 17.11 -2.10 1.44
N ASN A 108 16.32 -1.07 1.12
CA ASN A 108 16.73 0.01 0.20
C ASN A 108 17.48 1.16 0.87
N THR A 109 17.76 1.07 2.17
CA THR A 109 18.52 2.08 2.92
C THR A 109 19.94 1.62 3.14
N VAL A 110 20.89 2.55 3.16
CA VAL A 110 22.31 2.30 3.49
C VAL A 110 22.53 2.22 5.00
N VAL A 111 21.65 2.86 5.79
CA VAL A 111 21.71 2.86 7.26
C VAL A 111 20.40 2.31 7.79
N ALA A 112 20.49 1.27 8.60
CA ALA A 112 19.39 0.70 9.36
C ALA A 112 19.58 1.03 10.84
N TYR A 113 18.49 1.34 11.52
CA TYR A 113 18.48 1.66 12.95
C TYR A 113 17.93 0.48 13.74
N THR A 114 18.46 0.26 14.94
CA THR A 114 17.94 -0.76 15.85
C THR A 114 16.60 -0.29 16.44
N ASN A 115 15.72 -1.23 16.77
CA ASN A 115 14.47 -0.92 17.49
C ASN A 115 14.75 -0.11 18.77
N LEU A 116 15.81 -0.48 19.51
CA LEU A 116 16.23 0.23 20.73
C LEU A 116 16.52 1.72 20.48
N LEU A 117 17.24 2.05 19.38
CA LEU A 117 17.50 3.44 19.04
C LEU A 117 16.20 4.17 18.69
N THR A 118 15.33 3.54 17.91
CA THR A 118 14.02 4.11 17.54
C THR A 118 13.20 4.45 18.79
N THR A 119 13.03 3.51 19.72
CA THR A 119 12.32 3.75 20.99
C THR A 119 12.98 4.86 21.80
N ARG A 120 14.31 4.84 21.92
CA ARG A 120 15.05 5.87 22.66
C ARG A 120 14.85 7.28 22.10
N VAL A 121 14.81 7.42 20.78
CA VAL A 121 14.57 8.71 20.11
C VAL A 121 13.13 9.17 20.32
N ILE A 122 12.16 8.26 20.22
CA ILE A 122 10.74 8.55 20.48
C ILE A 122 10.54 9.03 21.92
N ASP A 123 11.08 8.30 22.90
CA ASP A 123 10.95 8.64 24.32
C ASP A 123 11.57 10.01 24.60
N ARG A 124 12.79 10.23 24.12
CA ARG A 124 13.49 11.51 24.31
C ARG A 124 12.76 12.68 23.65
N ALA A 125 12.20 12.48 22.46
CA ALA A 125 11.40 13.51 21.80
C ALA A 125 10.12 13.79 22.61
N ASN A 126 9.42 12.75 23.05
CA ASN A 126 8.20 12.88 23.85
C ASN A 126 8.42 13.51 25.23
N GLU A 127 9.57 13.26 25.87
CA GLU A 127 9.97 13.85 27.16
C GLU A 127 10.54 15.28 27.01
N SER A 128 10.79 15.73 25.78
CA SER A 128 11.42 17.04 25.55
C SER A 128 10.54 18.19 26.03
N ALA A 129 11.21 19.26 26.49
CA ALA A 129 10.53 20.42 27.07
C ALA A 129 9.53 21.09 26.11
N ILE A 130 9.85 21.15 24.81
CA ILE A 130 8.97 21.73 23.79
C ILE A 130 7.74 20.86 23.54
N VAL A 131 7.90 19.54 23.47
CA VAL A 131 6.77 18.61 23.30
C VAL A 131 5.87 18.63 24.52
N GLN A 132 6.43 18.63 25.73
CA GLN A 132 5.67 18.73 26.96
C GLN A 132 4.94 20.09 27.06
N ALA A 133 5.61 21.19 26.72
CA ALA A 133 4.97 22.50 26.67
C ALA A 133 3.77 22.50 25.71
N GLN A 134 3.94 21.96 24.50
CA GLN A 134 2.87 21.92 23.50
C GLN A 134 1.71 20.99 23.90
N LYS A 135 1.99 19.86 24.54
CA LYS A 135 0.96 18.95 25.08
C LYS A 135 0.18 19.55 26.24
N ASN A 136 0.85 20.34 27.10
CA ASN A 136 0.21 21.00 28.23
C ASN A 136 -0.65 22.20 27.81
N THR A 137 -0.38 22.79 26.65
CA THR A 137 -1.19 23.87 26.06
C THR A 137 -1.67 23.51 24.66
N PRO A 138 -2.64 22.60 24.51
CA PRO A 138 -3.02 22.05 23.19
C PRO A 138 -3.64 23.08 22.24
N GLU A 139 -4.22 24.16 22.79
CA GLU A 139 -4.86 25.21 22.00
C GLU A 139 -3.89 26.32 21.58
N ILE A 140 -2.78 26.49 22.31
CA ILE A 140 -1.79 27.54 22.10
C ILE A 140 -0.56 26.97 21.41
N ASN A 141 -0.15 27.61 20.32
CA ASN A 141 1.07 27.28 19.63
C ASN A 141 2.28 27.82 20.41
N VAL A 142 3.11 26.91 20.92
CA VAL A 142 4.27 27.29 21.76
C VAL A 142 5.37 28.03 21.01
N LEU A 143 5.32 28.06 19.67
CA LEU A 143 6.30 28.78 18.86
C LEU A 143 6.02 30.28 18.77
N ASN A 144 4.76 30.69 18.93
CA ASN A 144 4.35 32.08 18.74
C ASN A 144 3.42 32.61 19.83
N GLY A 145 3.00 31.74 20.77
CA GLY A 145 2.23 32.11 21.96
C GLY A 145 0.75 32.42 21.71
N VAL A 146 0.22 32.08 20.54
CA VAL A 146 -1.17 32.36 20.16
C VAL A 146 -1.94 31.09 19.79
N ARG A 147 -3.27 31.18 19.70
CA ARG A 147 -4.12 30.02 19.41
C ARG A 147 -3.86 29.48 18.01
N PHE A 148 -4.04 28.17 17.82
CA PHE A 148 -3.99 27.55 16.49
C PHE A 148 -5.16 27.98 15.59
N SER A 149 -6.31 28.26 16.20
CA SER A 149 -7.51 28.69 15.49
C SER A 149 -8.31 29.66 16.35
N ALA A 150 -8.80 30.72 15.71
CA ALA A 150 -9.71 31.71 16.24
C ALA A 150 -10.99 31.68 15.40
N ALA A 151 -12.15 31.67 16.05
CA ALA A 151 -13.45 31.49 15.40
C ALA A 151 -13.99 32.79 14.82
N THR A 152 -13.70 33.92 15.47
CA THR A 152 -14.19 35.25 15.06
C THR A 152 -13.06 36.16 14.62
N ASP A 153 -13.39 37.18 13.83
CA ASP A 153 -12.40 38.17 13.40
C ASP A 153 -11.85 38.99 14.57
N ASP A 154 -12.65 39.27 15.60
CA ASP A 154 -12.19 39.91 16.83
C ASP A 154 -11.14 39.05 17.56
N GLU A 155 -11.35 37.74 17.61
CA GLU A 155 -10.38 36.80 18.19
C GLU A 155 -9.09 36.76 17.39
N LYS A 156 -9.17 36.74 16.05
CA LYS A 156 -7.99 36.79 15.17
C LYS A 156 -7.19 38.07 15.38
N ILE A 157 -7.88 39.22 15.47
CA ILE A 157 -7.25 40.52 15.73
C ILE A 157 -6.54 40.51 17.08
N GLN A 158 -7.18 39.97 18.11
CA GLN A 158 -6.59 39.89 19.44
C GLN A 158 -5.38 38.94 19.49
N ASP A 159 -5.44 37.83 18.76
CA ASP A 159 -4.32 36.91 18.61
C ASP A 159 -3.17 37.57 17.85
N THR A 160 -3.44 38.32 16.77
CA THR A 160 -2.41 39.10 16.06
C THR A 160 -1.74 40.12 16.97
N LYS A 161 -2.51 40.86 17.78
CA LYS A 161 -1.94 41.79 18.77
C LYS A 161 -1.02 41.07 19.75
N THR A 162 -1.49 39.94 20.30
CA THR A 162 -0.73 39.13 21.25
C THR A 162 0.57 38.60 20.63
N TYR A 163 0.51 38.11 19.39
CA TYR A 163 1.67 37.67 18.63
C TYR A 163 2.69 38.79 18.47
N LEU A 164 2.27 39.94 17.94
CA LEU A 164 3.16 41.08 17.69
C LEU A 164 3.82 41.63 18.96
N LEU A 165 3.10 41.61 20.09
CA LEU A 165 3.64 42.04 21.38
C LEU A 165 4.67 41.07 21.97
N ASN A 166 4.57 39.77 21.63
CA ASN A 166 5.47 38.72 22.12
C ASN A 166 6.75 38.56 21.29
N LEU A 167 6.87 39.25 20.15
CA LEU A 167 8.07 39.25 19.30
C LEU A 167 9.25 39.95 19.98
N SER A 168 10.47 39.60 19.57
CA SER A 168 11.68 40.36 19.94
C SER A 168 11.66 41.78 19.35
N ASP A 169 12.45 42.70 19.91
CA ASP A 169 12.48 44.10 19.40
C ASP A 169 12.83 44.20 17.91
N GLU A 170 13.71 43.33 17.43
CA GLU A 170 14.08 43.25 16.01
C GLU A 170 12.90 42.76 15.15
N GLU A 171 12.21 41.70 15.58
CA GLU A 171 11.05 41.16 14.90
C GLU A 171 9.87 42.14 14.91
N LYS A 172 9.66 42.85 16.03
CA LYS A 172 8.67 43.93 16.14
C LYS A 172 8.96 45.03 15.12
N ALA A 173 10.21 45.45 14.98
CA ALA A 173 10.58 46.46 13.98
C ALA A 173 10.27 46.02 12.54
N ASN A 174 10.61 44.76 12.21
CA ASN A 174 10.31 44.18 10.90
C ASN A 174 8.80 44.06 10.64
N MET A 175 8.02 43.64 11.64
CA MET A 175 6.56 43.55 11.52
C MET A 175 5.89 44.92 11.42
N TYR A 176 6.40 45.94 12.10
CA TYR A 176 5.89 47.29 11.97
C TYR A 176 6.11 47.85 10.55
N GLN A 177 7.27 47.58 9.94
CA GLN A 177 7.49 47.93 8.54
C GLN A 177 6.51 47.23 7.59
N LEU A 178 6.22 45.95 7.85
CA LEU A 178 5.23 45.19 7.10
C LEU A 178 3.82 45.78 7.26
N ILE A 179 3.43 46.17 8.48
CA ILE A 179 2.16 46.86 8.75
C ILE A 179 2.06 48.14 7.93
N LEU A 180 3.10 48.98 7.91
CA LEU A 180 3.13 50.20 7.11
C LEU A 180 2.97 49.92 5.61
N TYR A 181 3.53 48.82 5.11
CA TYR A 181 3.35 48.39 3.73
C TYR A 181 1.89 48.01 3.42
N TYR A 182 1.24 47.21 4.28
CA TYR A 182 -0.18 46.85 4.11
C TYR A 182 -1.11 48.07 4.25
N ASP A 183 -0.84 48.96 5.21
CA ASP A 183 -1.59 50.20 5.40
C ASP A 183 -1.41 51.16 4.22
N GLY A 184 -0.21 51.22 3.64
CA GLY A 184 0.10 52.01 2.44
C GLY A 184 -0.57 51.48 1.17
N LYS A 185 -0.76 50.16 1.04
CA LYS A 185 -1.59 49.54 0.00
C LYS A 185 -3.07 49.81 0.20
N SER A 186 -3.55 49.81 1.43
CA SER A 186 -4.95 50.07 1.77
C SER A 186 -5.40 51.48 1.37
N GLN A 187 -4.47 52.44 1.22
CA GLN A 187 -4.76 53.82 0.79
C GLN A 187 -4.71 54.05 -0.73
N ASN A 188 -4.14 53.13 -1.52
CA ASN A 188 -4.01 53.27 -2.97
C ASN A 188 -4.75 52.13 -3.71
N GLN A 189 -6.01 52.43 -4.07
CA GLN A 189 -6.90 51.83 -5.09
C GLN A 189 -6.83 50.32 -5.48
N GLU A 190 -8.04 49.76 -5.53
CA GLU A 190 -8.52 48.59 -6.29
C GLU A 190 -7.79 47.25 -6.12
N ILE A 191 -8.46 46.36 -5.36
CA ILE A 191 -8.18 44.93 -5.24
C ILE A 191 -8.36 44.29 -6.63
N ASN A 192 -7.25 44.05 -7.34
CA ASN A 192 -7.20 43.04 -8.40
C ASN A 192 -6.69 41.74 -7.75
N GLU A 193 -7.53 40.72 -7.72
CA GLU A 193 -7.34 39.44 -7.01
C GLU A 193 -6.17 38.57 -7.53
N ASP A 194 -5.48 38.98 -8.59
CA ASP A 194 -4.52 38.13 -9.32
C ASP A 194 -3.03 38.40 -9.06
N THR A 195 -2.67 39.10 -7.97
CA THR A 195 -1.25 39.30 -7.59
C THR A 195 -0.92 38.85 -6.17
N ASN A 196 -1.18 37.57 -5.88
CA ASN A 196 -0.66 36.87 -4.70
C ASN A 196 0.86 36.58 -4.78
N SER A 197 1.65 37.37 -5.52
CA SER A 197 3.11 37.24 -5.51
C SER A 197 3.73 38.16 -4.47
N PHE A 198 3.92 37.58 -3.29
CA PHE A 198 4.74 38.07 -2.18
C PHE A 198 6.18 38.37 -2.66
N ASP A 199 6.58 39.64 -2.79
CA ASP A 199 7.94 40.00 -3.18
C ASP A 199 8.86 40.15 -1.95
N MET A 200 9.53 39.05 -1.57
CA MET A 200 10.54 39.06 -0.50
C MET A 200 11.78 39.92 -0.78
N ASN A 201 12.04 40.27 -2.04
CA ASN A 201 13.15 41.15 -2.38
C ASN A 201 12.86 42.63 -2.11
N ALA A 202 11.59 43.02 -1.93
CA ALA A 202 11.23 44.38 -1.53
C ALA A 202 11.47 44.60 -0.02
N LEU A 203 11.19 43.60 0.81
CA LEU A 203 11.39 43.64 2.26
C LEU A 203 12.87 43.61 2.65
N SER A 204 13.69 42.83 1.92
CA SER A 204 15.14 42.77 2.16
C SER A 204 15.87 44.08 1.85
N LYS A 205 15.30 44.94 0.98
CA LYS A 205 15.82 46.28 0.68
C LYS A 205 15.46 47.34 1.72
N LEU A 206 14.54 47.05 2.64
CA LEU A 206 14.11 47.93 3.74
C LEU A 206 14.82 47.63 5.08
N SER A 207 15.66 46.58 5.11
CA SER A 207 16.52 46.24 6.25
C SER A 207 17.63 47.27 6.46
N MET A 208 17.28 48.45 7.00
CA MET A 208 18.23 49.35 7.65
C MET A 208 18.04 49.29 9.17
N ASN A 209 19.18 49.08 9.85
CA ASN A 209 19.48 49.16 11.28
C ASN A 209 18.26 49.36 12.23
N PRO A 210 17.94 48.37 13.11
CA PRO A 210 16.82 48.49 14.05
C PRO A 210 17.07 49.66 14.99
N GLN A 211 16.45 50.81 14.73
CA GLN A 211 16.47 51.91 15.67
C GLN A 211 15.66 51.49 16.88
N SER A 212 16.26 51.61 18.06
CA SER A 212 15.76 51.26 19.39
C SER A 212 14.49 52.02 19.85
N GLY A 213 13.69 52.54 18.92
CA GLY A 213 12.40 53.17 19.16
C GLY A 213 11.26 52.60 18.31
N ILE A 214 11.53 51.78 17.28
CA ILE A 214 10.49 51.26 16.38
C ILE A 214 9.58 50.23 17.10
N SER A 215 10.13 49.42 18.00
CA SER A 215 9.32 48.47 18.80
C SER A 215 8.30 49.19 19.68
N GLY A 216 8.69 50.30 20.34
CA GLY A 216 7.77 51.14 21.11
C GLY A 216 6.71 51.86 20.26
N ILE A 217 7.02 52.16 19.00
CA ILE A 217 6.04 52.72 18.05
C ILE A 217 4.97 51.67 17.70
N LEU A 218 5.38 50.42 17.44
CA LEU A 218 4.43 49.32 17.21
C LEU A 218 3.49 49.14 18.40
N GLU A 219 4.02 49.15 19.62
CA GLU A 219 3.21 49.01 20.84
C GLU A 219 2.17 50.14 20.96
N ASN A 220 2.55 51.37 20.66
CA ASN A 220 1.62 52.50 20.61
C ASN A 220 0.58 52.35 19.50
N TYR A 221 0.97 51.92 18.29
CA TYR A 221 0.05 51.65 17.18
C TYR A 221 -1.02 50.61 17.55
N LEU A 222 -0.62 49.53 18.23
CA LEU A 222 -1.55 48.48 18.65
C LEU A 222 -2.55 48.97 19.73
N ASN A 223 -2.20 50.02 20.48
CA ASN A 223 -3.01 50.60 21.55
C ASN A 223 -3.91 51.77 21.09
N ASP A 224 -3.52 52.55 20.09
CA ASP A 224 -4.17 53.83 19.71
C ASP A 224 -5.18 53.73 18.54
N SER A 225 -5.65 52.50 18.24
CA SER A 225 -6.56 52.12 17.12
C SER A 225 -5.83 51.59 15.88
N PRO A 226 -5.38 50.33 15.89
CA PRO A 226 -4.72 49.72 14.73
C PRO A 226 -5.73 49.41 13.60
N ASN A 227 -5.23 49.34 12.36
CA ASN A 227 -6.05 48.94 11.21
C ASN A 227 -6.43 47.45 11.31
N THR A 228 -7.71 47.19 11.57
CA THR A 228 -8.23 45.83 11.77
C THR A 228 -8.09 44.95 10.53
N THR A 229 -8.20 45.51 9.33
CA THR A 229 -8.02 44.78 8.07
C THR A 229 -6.58 44.29 7.92
N THR A 230 -5.60 45.13 8.27
CA THR A 230 -4.18 44.77 8.26
C THR A 230 -3.86 43.69 9.29
N LEU A 231 -4.43 43.78 10.50
CA LEU A 231 -4.23 42.75 11.54
C LEU A 231 -4.86 41.41 11.16
N LEU A 232 -6.00 41.40 10.45
CA LEU A 232 -6.62 40.18 9.92
C LEU A 232 -5.78 39.56 8.78
N ALA A 233 -5.22 40.38 7.89
CA ALA A 233 -4.31 39.90 6.85
C ALA A 233 -3.07 39.23 7.47
N ILE A 234 -2.45 39.86 8.47
CA ILE A 234 -1.31 39.27 9.19
C ILE A 234 -1.71 37.95 9.88
N TYR A 235 -2.91 37.87 10.47
CA TYR A 235 -3.39 36.63 11.06
C TYR A 235 -3.41 35.50 10.02
N ASN A 236 -4.08 35.74 8.88
CA ASN A 236 -4.27 34.72 7.85
C ASN A 236 -2.96 34.32 7.17
N ASP A 237 -2.04 35.27 6.97
CA ASP A 237 -0.80 35.05 6.22
C ASP A 237 0.33 34.46 7.09
N TYR A 238 0.38 34.78 8.40
CA TYR A 238 1.54 34.47 9.26
C TYR A 238 1.22 33.66 10.52
N ILE A 239 -0.01 33.70 11.02
CA ILE A 239 -0.37 33.12 12.32
C ILE A 239 -1.22 31.86 12.14
N GLY A 240 -2.27 31.94 11.32
CA GLY A 240 -3.22 30.89 11.05
C GLY A 240 -2.61 29.71 10.27
N GLY A 241 -3.32 28.57 10.28
CA GLY A 241 -2.99 27.41 9.44
C GLY A 241 -2.02 26.38 10.06
N LYS A 242 -1.52 26.63 11.28
CA LYS A 242 -0.78 25.64 12.06
C LYS A 242 -1.74 24.79 12.89
N SER A 243 -1.38 23.54 13.15
CA SER A 243 -2.15 22.63 14.02
C SER A 243 -1.26 22.00 15.08
N LEU A 244 -1.88 21.61 16.19
CA LEU A 244 -1.22 20.89 17.29
C LEU A 244 -0.44 19.68 16.77
N GLU A 245 -1.07 18.87 15.93
CA GLU A 245 -0.48 17.66 15.35
C GLU A 245 0.76 17.96 14.50
N LYS A 246 0.70 18.99 13.64
CA LYS A 246 1.85 19.40 12.82
C LYS A 246 3.02 19.91 13.66
N ASN A 247 2.72 20.64 14.75
CA ASN A 247 3.75 21.08 15.69
C ASN A 247 4.41 19.89 16.38
N LEU A 248 3.62 19.00 16.98
CA LEU A 248 4.12 17.79 17.64
C LEU A 248 4.97 16.94 16.69
N ALA A 249 4.52 16.74 15.45
CA ALA A 249 5.27 16.03 14.42
C ALA A 249 6.60 16.73 14.07
N SER A 250 6.60 18.07 13.93
CA SER A 250 7.82 18.85 13.66
C SER A 250 8.83 18.77 14.81
N PHE A 251 8.34 18.68 16.05
CA PHE A 251 9.16 18.49 17.24
C PHE A 251 9.67 17.04 17.39
N GLY A 252 9.26 16.14 16.50
CA GLY A 252 9.64 14.72 16.53
C GLY A 252 8.85 13.89 17.54
N ALA A 253 7.73 14.41 18.07
CA ALA A 253 6.85 13.62 18.92
C ALA A 253 6.18 12.53 18.07
N VAL A 254 6.19 11.30 18.60
CA VAL A 254 5.59 10.14 17.95
C VAL A 254 4.59 9.52 18.92
N SER A 255 3.40 9.18 18.40
CA SER A 255 2.37 8.43 19.12
C SER A 255 2.35 6.99 18.61
N TYR A 256 2.45 6.02 19.52
CA TYR A 256 2.26 4.61 19.18
C TYR A 256 0.79 4.29 18.83
N GLU A 257 -0.13 5.11 19.30
CA GLU A 257 -1.58 4.96 19.06
C GLU A 257 -2.02 5.51 17.69
N SER A 258 -1.12 6.12 16.92
CA SER A 258 -1.46 6.80 15.66
C SER A 258 -0.39 6.57 14.60
N PRO A 259 -0.28 5.34 14.06
CA PRO A 259 0.70 5.02 13.02
C PRO A 259 0.38 5.76 11.71
N SER A 260 1.42 6.18 11.00
CA SER A 260 1.27 6.80 9.65
C SER A 260 0.78 5.80 8.60
N SER A 261 1.17 4.53 8.74
CA SER A 261 0.76 3.43 7.89
C SER A 261 0.95 2.10 8.60
N ILE A 262 0.20 1.09 8.19
CA ILE A 262 0.32 -0.28 8.69
C ILE A 262 0.53 -1.20 7.49
N SER A 263 1.60 -1.99 7.52
CA SER A 263 1.85 -3.02 6.53
C SER A 263 1.35 -4.36 7.06
N ILE A 264 0.36 -4.95 6.38
CA ILE A 264 -0.22 -6.24 6.74
C ILE A 264 0.28 -7.29 5.76
N TYR A 265 0.83 -8.38 6.30
CA TYR A 265 1.33 -9.51 5.53
C TYR A 265 0.46 -10.73 5.83
N ALA A 266 -0.23 -11.24 4.82
CA ALA A 266 -1.02 -12.45 4.92
C ALA A 266 -0.19 -13.67 4.48
N ASP A 267 -0.43 -14.80 5.12
CA ASP A 267 0.20 -16.10 4.80
C ASP A 267 -0.49 -16.84 3.64
N SER A 268 -1.70 -16.43 3.26
CA SER A 268 -2.52 -17.04 2.21
C SER A 268 -3.38 -16.02 1.48
N PHE A 269 -3.84 -16.36 0.27
CA PHE A 269 -4.75 -15.51 -0.51
C PHE A 269 -6.11 -15.37 0.17
N GLU A 270 -6.59 -16.44 0.80
CA GLU A 270 -7.85 -16.48 1.54
C GLU A 270 -7.83 -15.51 2.72
N ASN A 271 -6.75 -15.50 3.50
CA ASN A 271 -6.60 -14.56 4.63
C ASN A 271 -6.45 -13.12 4.15
N LYS A 272 -5.71 -12.90 3.06
CA LYS A 272 -5.60 -11.59 2.41
C LYS A 272 -6.98 -11.06 1.97
N ASP A 273 -7.82 -11.90 1.37
CA ASP A 273 -9.17 -11.51 0.96
C ASP A 273 -10.10 -11.30 2.16
N ALA A 274 -9.95 -12.09 3.23
CA ALA A 274 -10.68 -11.89 4.48
C ALA A 274 -10.36 -10.53 5.14
N ILE A 275 -9.09 -10.13 5.15
CA ILE A 275 -8.65 -8.81 5.64
C ILE A 275 -9.32 -7.69 4.82
N GLY A 276 -9.30 -7.80 3.49
CA GLY A 276 -9.95 -6.81 2.61
C GLY A 276 -11.45 -6.66 2.91
N LYS A 277 -12.15 -7.77 3.12
CA LYS A 277 -13.58 -7.79 3.47
C LYS A 277 -13.87 -7.13 4.82
N GLU A 278 -13.04 -7.37 5.83
CA GLU A 278 -13.22 -6.72 7.15
C GLU A 278 -12.93 -5.21 7.08
N ILE A 279 -11.94 -4.78 6.28
CA ILE A 279 -11.69 -3.34 6.04
C ILE A 279 -12.89 -2.70 5.34
N GLU A 280 -13.43 -3.34 4.30
CA GLU A 280 -14.61 -2.84 3.59
C GLU A 280 -15.83 -2.73 4.52
N LYS A 281 -16.06 -3.77 5.33
CA LYS A 281 -17.13 -3.78 6.33
C LYS A 281 -16.96 -2.65 7.35
N TYR A 282 -15.75 -2.41 7.86
CA TYR A 282 -15.47 -1.29 8.74
C TYR A 282 -15.74 0.05 8.04
N ASN A 283 -15.24 0.24 6.82
CA ASN A 283 -15.42 1.46 6.04
C ASN A 283 -16.89 1.79 5.74
N ASN A 284 -17.74 0.78 5.65
CA ASN A 284 -19.18 0.95 5.47
C ASN A 284 -19.91 1.39 6.75
N THR A 285 -19.26 1.34 7.92
CA THR A 285 -19.85 1.72 9.22
C THR A 285 -19.43 3.10 9.71
N VAL A 286 -18.43 3.72 9.08
CA VAL A 286 -17.81 4.98 9.52
C VAL A 286 -17.99 6.10 8.49
N GLY A 287 -17.86 7.35 8.93
CA GLY A 287 -17.87 8.52 8.03
C GLY A 287 -16.62 8.58 7.13
N GLU A 288 -16.67 9.38 6.06
CA GLU A 288 -15.57 9.48 5.06
C GLU A 288 -14.20 9.75 5.70
N ASP A 289 -14.14 10.65 6.69
CA ASP A 289 -12.88 11.03 7.35
C ASP A 289 -12.25 9.91 8.20
N SER A 290 -12.99 8.83 8.47
CA SER A 290 -12.55 7.69 9.27
C SER A 290 -12.33 6.42 8.46
N LYS A 291 -12.50 6.48 7.13
CA LYS A 291 -12.30 5.32 6.26
C LYS A 291 -10.81 4.96 6.16
N ILE A 292 -10.55 3.66 6.21
CA ILE A 292 -9.24 3.08 5.96
C ILE A 292 -9.01 3.05 4.44
N SER A 293 -8.03 3.82 3.98
CA SER A 293 -7.48 3.70 2.62
C SER A 293 -6.39 2.63 2.62
N TYR A 294 -6.48 1.66 1.72
CA TYR A 294 -5.49 0.58 1.61
C TYR A 294 -5.16 0.24 0.16
N THR A 295 -3.94 -0.26 -0.04
CA THR A 295 -3.45 -0.72 -1.34
C THR A 295 -3.10 -2.20 -1.27
N ASP A 296 -3.74 -2.99 -2.12
CA ASP A 296 -3.51 -4.44 -2.22
C ASP A 296 -2.51 -4.76 -3.33
N TYR A 297 -1.22 -4.76 -2.96
CA TYR A 297 -0.14 -5.01 -3.91
C TYR A 297 -0.21 -6.40 -4.56
N VAL A 298 -0.67 -7.41 -3.81
CA VAL A 298 -0.78 -8.78 -4.33
C VAL A 298 -1.85 -8.85 -5.40
N ALA A 299 -3.04 -8.30 -5.16
CA ALA A 299 -4.09 -8.26 -6.18
C ALA A 299 -3.69 -7.41 -7.39
N LEU A 300 -3.00 -6.29 -7.21
CA LEU A 300 -2.51 -5.49 -8.33
C LEU A 300 -1.57 -6.31 -9.23
N MET A 301 -0.69 -7.12 -8.65
CA MET A 301 0.21 -7.99 -9.41
C MET A 301 -0.51 -9.18 -10.04
N THR A 302 -1.46 -9.81 -9.35
CA THR A 302 -2.11 -11.05 -9.81
C THR A 302 -3.39 -10.83 -10.61
N SER A 303 -4.00 -9.65 -10.60
CA SER A 303 -5.28 -9.36 -11.28
C SER A 303 -5.23 -9.63 -12.78
N SER A 304 -4.18 -9.16 -13.46
CA SER A 304 -3.96 -9.41 -14.89
C SER A 304 -3.77 -10.90 -15.18
N LEU A 305 -2.99 -11.61 -14.34
CA LEU A 305 -2.79 -13.05 -14.48
C LEU A 305 -4.10 -13.82 -14.29
N THR A 306 -4.87 -13.46 -13.26
CA THR A 306 -6.16 -14.07 -12.94
C THR A 306 -7.16 -13.86 -14.09
N THR A 307 -7.17 -12.67 -14.69
CA THR A 307 -8.04 -12.35 -15.84
C THR A 307 -7.69 -13.21 -17.06
N ILE A 308 -6.40 -13.37 -17.36
CA ILE A 308 -5.94 -14.21 -18.48
C ILE A 308 -6.28 -15.68 -18.22
N ILE A 309 -5.98 -16.17 -17.01
CA ILE A 309 -6.29 -17.55 -16.60
C ILE A 309 -7.78 -17.81 -16.73
N ASN A 310 -8.64 -16.94 -16.20
CA ASN A 310 -10.09 -17.07 -16.29
C ASN A 310 -10.57 -17.06 -17.75
N GLY A 311 -10.00 -16.21 -18.61
CA GLY A 311 -10.30 -16.20 -20.03
C GLY A 311 -10.00 -17.54 -20.71
N ILE A 312 -8.80 -18.09 -20.47
CA ILE A 312 -8.40 -19.40 -21.01
C ILE A 312 -9.30 -20.51 -20.43
N SER A 313 -9.56 -20.49 -19.12
CA SER A 313 -10.42 -21.46 -18.46
C SER A 313 -11.82 -21.46 -19.04
N TYR A 314 -12.43 -20.30 -19.30
CA TYR A 314 -13.76 -20.23 -19.91
C TYR A 314 -13.78 -20.77 -21.34
N VAL A 315 -12.74 -20.49 -22.13
CA VAL A 315 -12.61 -21.06 -23.48
C VAL A 315 -12.50 -22.58 -23.42
N LEU A 316 -11.66 -23.12 -22.53
CA LEU A 316 -11.51 -24.57 -22.34
C LEU A 316 -12.82 -25.22 -21.85
N ILE A 317 -13.51 -24.59 -20.89
CA ILE A 317 -14.82 -25.07 -20.41
C ILE A 317 -15.84 -25.08 -21.55
N ALA A 318 -15.85 -24.06 -22.42
CA ALA A 318 -16.72 -24.03 -23.59
C ALA A 318 -16.42 -25.19 -24.55
N PHE A 319 -15.14 -25.47 -24.83
CA PHE A 319 -14.74 -26.64 -25.64
C PHE A 319 -15.20 -27.96 -25.00
N VAL A 320 -14.98 -28.13 -23.69
CA VAL A 320 -15.42 -29.32 -22.96
C VAL A 320 -16.94 -29.47 -23.04
N ALA A 321 -17.71 -28.39 -22.88
CA ALA A 321 -19.17 -28.43 -22.99
C ALA A 321 -19.64 -28.90 -24.38
N VAL A 322 -19.02 -28.43 -25.46
CA VAL A 322 -19.31 -28.89 -26.82
C VAL A 322 -18.93 -30.36 -27.00
N SER A 323 -17.76 -30.78 -26.54
CA SER A 323 -17.33 -32.18 -26.61
C SER A 323 -18.25 -33.11 -25.82
N LEU A 324 -18.74 -32.68 -24.64
CA LEU A 324 -19.71 -33.43 -23.85
C LEU A 324 -21.06 -33.56 -24.58
N PHE A 325 -21.51 -32.49 -25.24
CA PHE A 325 -22.75 -32.54 -26.04
C PHE A 325 -22.63 -33.51 -27.21
N VAL A 326 -21.54 -33.43 -27.98
CA VAL A 326 -21.26 -34.37 -29.09
C VAL A 326 -21.17 -35.81 -28.58
N SER A 327 -20.51 -36.03 -27.44
CA SER A 327 -20.39 -37.35 -26.81
C SER A 327 -21.76 -37.91 -26.41
N SER A 328 -22.65 -37.09 -25.85
CA SER A 328 -24.02 -37.49 -25.50
C SER A 328 -24.82 -38.00 -26.71
N ILE A 329 -24.73 -37.29 -27.84
CA ILE A 329 -25.36 -37.72 -29.09
C ILE A 329 -24.77 -39.05 -29.57
N MET A 330 -23.44 -39.19 -29.52
CA MET A 330 -22.77 -40.43 -29.93
C MET A 330 -23.20 -41.62 -29.07
N ILE A 331 -23.29 -41.44 -27.75
CA ILE A 331 -23.81 -42.46 -26.82
C ILE A 331 -25.23 -42.85 -27.21
N GLY A 332 -26.10 -41.88 -27.49
CA GLY A 332 -27.49 -42.13 -27.91
C GLY A 332 -27.59 -42.90 -29.22
N ILE A 333 -26.74 -42.62 -30.20
CA ILE A 333 -26.69 -43.36 -31.48
C ILE A 333 -26.23 -44.80 -31.24
N ILE A 334 -25.18 -45.00 -30.45
CA ILE A 334 -24.66 -46.34 -30.15
C ILE A 334 -25.70 -47.18 -29.41
N THR A 335 -26.36 -46.60 -28.40
CA THR A 335 -27.44 -47.30 -27.69
C THR A 335 -28.65 -47.57 -28.59
N TYR A 336 -28.97 -46.67 -29.53
CA TYR A 336 -30.02 -46.91 -30.51
C TYR A 336 -29.72 -48.12 -31.40
N ILE A 337 -28.49 -48.22 -31.91
CA ILE A 337 -28.05 -49.36 -32.72
C ILE A 337 -28.09 -50.65 -31.90
N SER A 338 -27.54 -50.63 -30.68
CA SER A 338 -27.52 -51.80 -29.79
C SER A 338 -28.93 -52.35 -29.49
N VAL A 339 -29.90 -51.46 -29.28
CA VAL A 339 -31.32 -51.84 -29.12
C VAL A 339 -31.86 -52.52 -30.37
N MET A 340 -31.56 -51.97 -31.55
CA MET A 340 -32.06 -52.48 -32.83
C MET A 340 -31.49 -53.87 -33.14
N GLU A 341 -30.22 -54.13 -32.82
CA GLU A 341 -29.59 -55.45 -32.99
C GLU A 341 -30.23 -56.51 -32.07
N ARG A 342 -30.65 -56.11 -30.87
CA ARG A 342 -31.30 -57.00 -29.88
C ARG A 342 -32.83 -57.01 -29.96
N THR A 343 -33.43 -56.59 -31.08
CA THR A 343 -34.90 -56.47 -31.22
C THR A 343 -35.64 -57.80 -30.98
N LYS A 344 -35.10 -58.94 -31.45
CA LYS A 344 -35.70 -60.27 -31.22
C LYS A 344 -35.76 -60.62 -29.73
N GLU A 345 -34.71 -60.31 -28.97
CA GLU A 345 -34.66 -60.54 -27.52
C GLU A 345 -35.73 -59.72 -26.79
N ILE A 346 -35.92 -58.46 -27.18
CA ILE A 346 -36.97 -57.59 -26.65
C ILE A 346 -38.37 -58.16 -26.95
N GLY A 347 -38.58 -58.66 -28.17
CA GLY A 347 -39.83 -59.31 -28.58
C GLY A 347 -40.19 -60.51 -27.72
N ILE A 348 -39.22 -61.39 -27.44
CA ILE A 348 -39.36 -62.55 -26.56
C ILE A 348 -39.72 -62.12 -25.13
N LEU A 349 -38.96 -61.17 -24.56
CA LEU A 349 -39.21 -60.65 -23.21
C LEU A 349 -40.61 -60.04 -23.08
N ARG A 350 -41.06 -59.29 -24.10
CA ARG A 350 -42.41 -58.72 -24.13
C ARG A 350 -43.51 -59.77 -24.31
N ALA A 351 -43.28 -60.84 -25.06
CA ALA A 351 -44.21 -61.96 -25.22
C ALA A 351 -44.37 -62.78 -23.93
N LEU A 352 -43.31 -62.86 -23.12
CA LEU A 352 -43.33 -63.48 -21.79
C LEU A 352 -43.96 -62.59 -20.70
N GLY A 353 -44.43 -61.38 -21.05
CA GLY A 353 -45.17 -60.49 -20.15
C GLY A 353 -44.39 -59.30 -19.58
N ALA A 354 -43.16 -59.03 -20.06
CA ALA A 354 -42.42 -57.85 -19.62
C ALA A 354 -43.12 -56.54 -20.04
N SER A 355 -43.32 -55.63 -19.07
CA SER A 355 -43.91 -54.31 -19.33
C SER A 355 -42.96 -53.41 -20.12
N LYS A 356 -43.50 -52.39 -20.81
CA LYS A 356 -42.70 -51.35 -21.51
C LYS A 356 -41.71 -50.67 -20.54
N LYS A 357 -42.10 -50.50 -19.28
CA LYS A 357 -41.25 -49.90 -18.23
C LYS A 357 -40.08 -50.81 -17.89
N ASN A 358 -40.30 -52.13 -17.79
CA ASN A 358 -39.25 -53.10 -17.47
C ASN A 358 -38.17 -53.11 -18.57
N ILE A 359 -38.59 -53.08 -19.84
CA ILE A 359 -37.66 -53.01 -20.98
C ILE A 359 -36.87 -51.69 -20.96
N SER A 360 -37.54 -50.55 -20.76
CA SER A 360 -36.84 -49.26 -20.66
C SER A 360 -35.90 -49.17 -19.46
N GLN A 361 -36.25 -49.79 -18.32
CA GLN A 361 -35.40 -49.82 -17.13
C GLN A 361 -34.14 -50.65 -17.32
N LEU A 362 -34.22 -51.75 -18.06
CA LEU A 362 -33.05 -52.58 -18.39
C LEU A 362 -32.00 -51.76 -19.16
N PHE A 363 -32.40 -51.08 -20.24
CA PHE A 363 -31.49 -50.25 -21.04
C PHE A 363 -31.02 -48.98 -20.31
N ASN A 364 -31.88 -48.37 -19.49
CA ASN A 364 -31.48 -47.26 -18.63
C ASN A 364 -30.48 -47.70 -17.54
N ALA A 365 -30.59 -48.94 -17.04
CA ALA A 365 -29.62 -49.50 -16.10
C ALA A 365 -28.29 -49.80 -16.78
N GLU A 366 -28.29 -50.31 -18.02
CA GLU A 366 -27.08 -50.51 -18.82
C GLU A 366 -26.30 -49.20 -19.00
N THR A 367 -26.99 -48.12 -19.40
CA THR A 367 -26.36 -46.80 -19.56
C THR A 367 -25.91 -46.17 -18.25
N PHE A 368 -26.64 -46.39 -17.16
CA PHE A 368 -26.23 -45.94 -15.82
C PHE A 368 -24.94 -46.64 -15.35
N ILE A 369 -24.85 -47.97 -15.52
CA ILE A 369 -23.66 -48.74 -15.17
C ILE A 369 -22.46 -48.30 -16.01
N ILE A 370 -22.65 -48.13 -17.33
CA ILE A 370 -21.61 -47.60 -18.22
C ILE A 370 -21.14 -46.21 -17.75
N GLY A 371 -22.06 -45.32 -17.34
CA GLY A 371 -21.72 -44.00 -16.83
C GLY A 371 -20.85 -44.05 -15.56
N ILE A 372 -21.17 -44.93 -14.61
CA ILE A 372 -20.36 -45.10 -13.39
C ILE A 372 -18.95 -45.57 -13.73
N PHE A 373 -18.83 -46.66 -14.50
CA PHE A 373 -17.52 -47.22 -14.83
C PHE A 373 -16.69 -46.26 -15.69
N SER A 374 -17.32 -45.56 -16.64
CA SER A 374 -16.65 -44.54 -17.47
C SER A 374 -16.15 -43.38 -16.62
N GLY A 375 -16.94 -42.90 -15.65
CA GLY A 375 -16.52 -41.87 -14.71
C GLY A 375 -15.32 -42.30 -13.87
N ILE A 376 -15.37 -43.50 -13.27
CA ILE A 376 -14.28 -44.04 -12.44
C ILE A 376 -13.00 -44.21 -13.27
N ILE A 377 -13.11 -44.81 -14.46
CA ILE A 377 -11.98 -45.01 -15.37
C ILE A 377 -11.41 -43.66 -15.81
N GLY A 378 -12.27 -42.67 -16.12
CA GLY A 378 -11.86 -41.32 -16.47
C GLY A 378 -11.02 -40.67 -15.37
N ILE A 379 -11.49 -40.70 -14.13
CA ILE A 379 -10.73 -40.20 -12.97
C ILE A 379 -9.41 -40.95 -12.81
N GLY A 380 -9.42 -42.29 -12.94
CA GLY A 380 -8.21 -43.10 -12.86
C GLY A 380 -7.17 -42.70 -13.91
N ILE A 381 -7.60 -42.47 -15.16
CA ILE A 381 -6.74 -41.98 -16.24
C ILE A 381 -6.22 -40.57 -15.92
N THR A 382 -7.07 -39.67 -15.43
CA THR A 382 -6.64 -38.32 -15.03
C THR A 382 -5.56 -38.38 -13.95
N LEU A 383 -5.74 -39.19 -12.91
CA LEU A 383 -4.74 -39.36 -11.84
C LEU A 383 -3.42 -39.93 -12.37
N LEU A 384 -3.47 -40.87 -13.32
CA LEU A 384 -2.27 -41.39 -13.98
C LEU A 384 -1.57 -40.32 -14.84
N LEU A 385 -2.33 -39.48 -15.54
CA LEU A 385 -1.78 -38.40 -16.36
C LEU A 385 -1.21 -37.25 -15.53
N LEU A 386 -1.68 -37.03 -14.29
CA LEU A 386 -1.10 -36.02 -13.40
C LEU A 386 0.39 -36.27 -13.11
N ILE A 387 0.85 -37.54 -13.11
CA ILE A 387 2.24 -37.89 -12.84
C ILE A 387 3.20 -37.27 -13.88
N PRO A 388 3.12 -37.61 -15.19
CA PRO A 388 3.99 -36.99 -16.19
C PRO A 388 3.75 -35.49 -16.35
N ILE A 389 2.50 -35.02 -16.16
CA ILE A 389 2.18 -33.58 -16.24
C ILE A 389 2.89 -32.80 -15.14
N ASN A 390 2.86 -33.27 -13.89
CA ASN A 390 3.54 -32.62 -12.77
C ASN A 390 5.07 -32.60 -12.96
N ASN A 391 5.65 -33.67 -13.50
CA ASN A 391 7.08 -33.69 -13.84
C ASN A 391 7.45 -32.60 -14.87
N VAL A 392 6.62 -32.42 -15.89
CA VAL A 392 6.83 -31.35 -16.90
C VAL A 392 6.68 -29.98 -16.25
N ILE A 393 5.66 -29.77 -15.42
CA ILE A 393 5.44 -28.49 -14.70
C ILE A 393 6.66 -28.15 -13.85
N GLN A 394 7.11 -29.06 -13.00
CA GLN A 394 8.26 -28.81 -12.11
C GLN A 394 9.54 -28.50 -12.89
N THR A 395 9.77 -29.20 -14.01
CA THR A 395 10.95 -28.97 -14.87
C THR A 395 10.92 -27.60 -15.56
N VAL A 396 9.76 -27.21 -16.10
CA VAL A 396 9.61 -25.93 -16.83
C VAL A 396 9.57 -24.75 -15.87
N SER A 397 8.86 -24.88 -14.76
CA SER A 397 8.66 -23.81 -13.77
C SER A 397 9.85 -23.62 -12.83
N LYS A 398 10.71 -24.64 -12.65
CA LYS A 398 11.81 -24.66 -11.66
C LYS A 398 11.34 -24.41 -10.22
N ILE A 399 10.09 -24.73 -9.92
CA ILE A 399 9.47 -24.61 -8.60
C ILE A 399 9.03 -26.01 -8.19
N GLU A 400 9.69 -26.59 -7.21
CA GLU A 400 9.45 -27.99 -6.79
C GLU A 400 8.05 -28.19 -6.20
N ASP A 401 7.53 -27.19 -5.49
CA ASP A 401 6.22 -27.27 -4.80
C ASP A 401 5.02 -26.99 -5.72
N LEU A 402 5.24 -26.60 -6.98
CA LEU A 402 4.14 -26.34 -7.90
C LEU A 402 3.65 -27.65 -8.51
N SER A 403 2.44 -28.07 -8.13
CA SER A 403 1.82 -29.30 -8.62
C SER A 403 0.35 -29.11 -8.98
N ALA A 404 -0.07 -29.75 -10.07
CA ALA A 404 -1.48 -29.90 -10.40
C ALA A 404 -2.05 -31.08 -9.61
N VAL A 405 -3.17 -30.83 -8.93
CA VAL A 405 -3.86 -31.82 -8.10
C VAL A 405 -5.34 -31.81 -8.47
N LEU A 406 -5.96 -32.99 -8.49
CA LEU A 406 -7.41 -33.13 -8.61
C LEU A 406 -8.00 -33.26 -7.20
N PRO A 407 -8.76 -32.26 -6.70
CA PRO A 407 -9.43 -32.36 -5.42
C PRO A 407 -10.47 -33.49 -5.43
N LEU A 408 -10.61 -34.18 -4.29
CA LEU A 408 -11.50 -35.34 -4.16
C LEU A 408 -12.97 -34.96 -4.40
N GLU A 409 -13.38 -33.78 -3.96
CA GLU A 409 -14.73 -33.25 -4.17
C GLU A 409 -15.03 -33.06 -5.67
N SER A 410 -14.11 -32.43 -6.40
CA SER A 410 -14.22 -32.22 -7.84
C SER A 410 -14.29 -33.53 -8.61
N ALA A 411 -13.53 -34.55 -8.20
CA ALA A 411 -13.59 -35.89 -8.78
C ALA A 411 -14.99 -36.51 -8.64
N GLY A 412 -15.62 -36.37 -7.48
CA GLY A 412 -16.99 -36.84 -7.23
C GLY A 412 -18.01 -36.15 -8.14
N VAL A 413 -17.90 -34.83 -8.31
CA VAL A 413 -18.77 -34.06 -9.21
C VAL A 413 -18.62 -34.50 -10.67
N LEU A 414 -17.40 -34.75 -11.14
CA LEU A 414 -17.14 -35.20 -12.51
C LEU A 414 -17.75 -36.58 -12.81
N ILE A 415 -17.66 -37.52 -11.87
CA ILE A 415 -18.31 -38.83 -12.00
C ILE A 415 -19.83 -38.66 -12.12
N LEU A 416 -20.41 -37.80 -11.28
CA LEU A 416 -21.85 -37.52 -11.30
C LEU A 416 -22.28 -36.91 -12.64
N ILE A 417 -21.50 -35.97 -13.19
CA ILE A 417 -21.73 -35.40 -14.52
C ILE A 417 -21.68 -36.49 -15.60
N SER A 418 -20.69 -37.39 -15.54
CA SER A 418 -20.55 -38.51 -16.50
C SER A 418 -21.77 -39.43 -16.50
N ILE A 419 -22.29 -39.78 -15.33
CA ILE A 419 -23.51 -40.59 -15.19
C ILE A 419 -24.71 -39.86 -15.82
N ILE A 420 -24.91 -38.58 -15.48
CA ILE A 420 -26.03 -37.78 -15.99
C ILE A 420 -26.02 -37.75 -17.52
N ILE A 421 -24.86 -37.45 -18.13
CA ILE A 421 -24.74 -37.33 -19.58
C ILE A 421 -25.01 -38.67 -20.28
N THR A 422 -24.45 -39.75 -19.75
CA THR A 422 -24.62 -41.10 -20.32
C THR A 422 -26.07 -41.55 -20.25
N VAL A 423 -26.74 -41.32 -19.12
CA VAL A 423 -28.17 -41.64 -18.97
C VAL A 423 -29.01 -40.79 -19.93
N ILE A 424 -28.76 -39.47 -20.02
CA ILE A 424 -29.49 -38.59 -20.93
C ILE A 424 -29.39 -39.07 -22.38
N GLY A 425 -28.19 -39.43 -22.85
CA GLY A 425 -27.99 -40.00 -24.18
C GLY A 425 -28.78 -41.31 -24.40
N GLY A 426 -28.85 -42.16 -23.38
CA GLY A 426 -29.56 -43.45 -23.42
C GLY A 426 -31.09 -43.39 -23.30
N LEU A 427 -31.66 -42.28 -22.82
CA LEU A 427 -33.11 -42.18 -22.54
C LEU A 427 -33.98 -42.28 -23.80
N ILE A 428 -33.55 -41.66 -24.89
CA ILE A 428 -34.29 -41.65 -26.17
C ILE A 428 -34.36 -43.06 -26.78
N PRO A 429 -33.25 -43.77 -27.01
CA PRO A 429 -33.29 -45.12 -27.58
C PRO A 429 -33.99 -46.13 -26.66
N SER A 430 -33.80 -46.05 -25.33
CA SER A 430 -34.48 -46.93 -24.37
C SER A 430 -36.01 -46.81 -24.43
N ARG A 431 -36.52 -45.59 -24.66
CA ARG A 431 -37.95 -45.35 -24.88
C ARG A 431 -38.44 -45.88 -26.23
N SER A 432 -37.61 -45.78 -27.27
CA SER A 432 -37.94 -46.34 -28.59
C SER A 432 -38.03 -47.87 -28.52
N ALA A 433 -37.07 -48.52 -27.86
CA ALA A 433 -37.03 -49.97 -27.60
C ALA A 433 -38.32 -50.49 -26.98
N ALA A 434 -38.76 -49.83 -25.91
CA ALA A 434 -39.95 -50.21 -25.15
C ALA A 434 -41.26 -50.11 -25.93
N LYS A 435 -41.30 -49.37 -27.05
CA LYS A 435 -42.50 -49.18 -27.87
C LYS A 435 -42.62 -50.16 -29.04
N LYS A 436 -41.58 -50.94 -29.38
CA LYS A 436 -41.58 -51.90 -30.50
C LYS A 436 -42.60 -53.03 -30.29
N ASP A 437 -43.45 -53.31 -31.28
CA ASP A 437 -44.49 -54.33 -31.19
C ASP A 437 -43.89 -55.76 -31.10
N PRO A 438 -44.32 -56.61 -30.15
CA PRO A 438 -43.80 -57.97 -30.01
C PRO A 438 -43.99 -58.84 -31.25
N VAL A 439 -45.10 -58.65 -31.98
CA VAL A 439 -45.42 -59.43 -33.19
C VAL A 439 -44.52 -59.02 -34.34
N GLU A 440 -44.24 -57.73 -34.50
CA GLU A 440 -43.29 -57.25 -35.51
C GLU A 440 -41.86 -57.67 -35.18
N ALA A 441 -41.45 -57.57 -33.92
CA ALA A 441 -40.10 -57.93 -33.47
C ALA A 441 -39.76 -59.41 -33.73
N LEU A 442 -40.74 -60.31 -33.64
CA LEU A 442 -40.57 -61.75 -33.90
C LEU A 442 -40.68 -62.13 -35.38
N ARG A 443 -41.26 -61.27 -36.23
CA ARG A 443 -41.47 -61.52 -37.66
C ARG A 443 -40.30 -61.06 -38.54
N THR A 444 -39.44 -60.19 -38.02
CA THR A 444 -38.20 -59.77 -38.70
C THR A 444 -37.26 -60.96 -38.89
N GLU A 445 -36.97 -61.35 -40.14
CA GLU A 445 -35.82 -62.21 -40.46
C GLU A 445 -34.51 -61.47 -40.17
#